data_AF-A0A968YA37-F1
#
_entry.id   AF-A0A968YA37-F1
#
_cell.length_a   1.000
_cell.length_b   1.000
_cell.length_c   1.000
_cell.angle_alpha   90.00
_cell.angle_beta   90.00
_cell.angle_gamma   90.00
#
_symmetry.space_group_name_H-M   'P 1'
#
loop_
_entity.id
_entity.type
_entity.pdbx_description
1 polymer ?
#
loop_
_entity_poly.entity_id
_entity_poly.type
_entity_poly.pdbx_seq_one_letter_code
_entity_poly.pdbx_strand_id
1 'polypeptide(L)'
;LTESEQFVNIDFSGWLALGYSTVFGSAIAYGLFFYFASSGSLTSLSSLTFLTPVFALLFGNLLLGEVLNPLQSMGVGLTLVSIYLINQRDTLGEKMGKVRSNVAPNSDGEVAELLENSELDAVELRVPVRSTELESEV
;
A
#
# COMPACT_ATOMS: atom_id res chain seq x y z
N LEU A 1 -51.63 -8.19 -18.04
CA LEU A 1 -50.68 -8.59 -19.09
C LEU A 1 -49.52 -9.25 -18.37
N THR A 2 -49.44 -10.57 -18.48
CA THR A 2 -48.60 -11.46 -17.67
C THR A 2 -47.15 -11.40 -18.15
N GLU A 3 -46.22 -11.03 -17.29
CA GLU A 3 -44.76 -10.97 -17.54
C GLU A 3 -44.10 -12.38 -17.66
N SER A 4 -44.90 -13.46 -17.66
CA SER A 4 -44.43 -14.85 -17.53
C SER A 4 -43.70 -15.41 -18.76
N GLU A 5 -43.80 -14.77 -19.93
CA GLU A 5 -43.20 -15.26 -21.19
C GLU A 5 -41.78 -14.71 -21.45
N GLN A 6 -41.19 -13.92 -20.55
CA GLN A 6 -39.86 -13.30 -20.76
C GLN A 6 -38.71 -14.31 -20.88
N PHE A 7 -38.76 -15.42 -20.12
CA PHE A 7 -37.71 -16.44 -20.17
C PHE A 7 -37.74 -17.29 -21.45
N VAL A 8 -38.90 -17.34 -22.13
CA VAL A 8 -39.10 -18.13 -23.36
C VAL A 8 -38.73 -17.31 -24.60
N ASN A 9 -38.72 -15.97 -24.51
CA ASN A 9 -38.46 -15.05 -25.62
C ASN A 9 -37.10 -14.32 -25.51
N ILE A 10 -36.06 -15.04 -25.09
CA ILE A 10 -34.69 -14.52 -25.17
C ILE A 10 -34.18 -14.77 -26.59
N ASP A 11 -34.19 -13.71 -27.38
CA ASP A 11 -33.70 -13.72 -28.75
C ASP A 11 -32.15 -13.92 -28.80
N PHE A 12 -31.60 -14.25 -29.97
CA PHE A 12 -30.14 -14.54 -30.11
C PHE A 12 -29.25 -13.40 -29.59
N SER A 13 -29.68 -12.15 -29.79
CA SER A 13 -29.01 -10.96 -29.25
C SER A 13 -28.98 -10.95 -27.71
N GLY A 14 -30.04 -11.41 -27.05
CA GLY A 14 -30.12 -11.53 -25.60
C GLY A 14 -29.12 -12.56 -25.06
N TRP A 15 -28.99 -13.70 -25.74
CA TRP A 15 -27.97 -14.70 -25.40
C TRP A 15 -26.54 -14.17 -25.58
N LEU A 16 -26.28 -13.40 -26.64
CA LEU A 16 -24.99 -12.75 -26.83
C LEU A 16 -24.71 -11.68 -25.78
N ALA A 17 -25.71 -10.89 -25.38
CA ALA A 17 -25.57 -9.88 -24.33
C ALA A 17 -25.26 -10.54 -22.97
N LEU A 18 -25.92 -11.65 -22.65
CA LEU A 18 -25.60 -12.45 -21.46
C LEU A 18 -24.17 -12.99 -21.54
N GLY A 19 -23.77 -13.59 -22.66
CA GLY A 19 -22.41 -14.08 -22.85
C GLY A 19 -21.37 -12.98 -22.69
N TYR A 20 -21.60 -11.81 -23.29
CA TYR A 20 -20.74 -10.64 -23.16
C TYR A 20 -20.62 -10.18 -21.69
N SER A 21 -21.75 -10.03 -21.00
CA SER A 21 -21.77 -9.59 -19.59
C SER A 21 -21.08 -10.59 -18.67
N THR A 22 -21.32 -11.90 -18.85
CA THR A 22 -20.67 -12.95 -18.06
C THR A 22 -19.17 -13.03 -18.31
N VAL A 23 -18.71 -12.92 -19.56
CA VAL A 23 -17.28 -13.02 -19.87
C VAL A 23 -16.54 -11.75 -19.44
N PHE A 24 -16.99 -10.58 -19.90
CA PHE A 24 -16.27 -9.33 -19.66
C PHE A 24 -16.56 -8.75 -18.28
N GLY A 25 -17.84 -8.72 -17.86
CA GLY A 25 -18.26 -8.15 -16.60
C GLY A 25 -17.97 -9.03 -15.38
N SER A 26 -17.87 -10.35 -15.56
CA SER A 26 -17.59 -11.28 -14.45
C SER A 26 -16.27 -12.03 -14.61
N ALA A 27 -16.12 -12.90 -15.61
CA ALA A 27 -14.97 -13.82 -15.68
C ALA A 27 -13.63 -13.08 -15.78
N ILE A 28 -13.51 -12.10 -16.68
CA ILE A 28 -12.29 -11.29 -16.83
C ILE A 28 -12.09 -10.38 -15.62
N ALA A 29 -13.14 -9.69 -15.17
CA ALA A 29 -13.07 -8.77 -14.04
C ALA A 29 -12.59 -9.46 -12.76
N TYR A 30 -13.22 -10.59 -12.39
CA TYR A 30 -12.80 -11.39 -11.24
C TYR A 30 -11.47 -12.10 -11.48
N GLY A 31 -11.19 -12.57 -12.70
CA GLY A 31 -9.89 -13.16 -13.04
C GLY A 31 -8.74 -12.18 -12.76
N LEU A 32 -8.90 -10.92 -13.18
CA LEU A 32 -7.93 -9.86 -12.94
C LEU A 32 -7.85 -9.49 -11.45
N PHE A 33 -8.99 -9.41 -10.76
CA PHE A 33 -9.06 -9.19 -9.31
C PHE A 33 -8.29 -10.27 -8.54
N PHE A 34 -8.53 -11.55 -8.82
CA PHE A 34 -7.86 -12.66 -8.15
C PHE A 34 -6.39 -12.77 -8.56
N TYR A 35 -6.04 -12.48 -9.81
CA TYR A 35 -4.66 -12.40 -10.26
C TYR A 35 -3.88 -11.37 -9.43
N PHE A 36 -4.42 -10.16 -9.30
CA PHE A 36 -3.82 -9.10 -8.49
C PHE A 36 -3.84 -9.38 -6.98
N ALA A 37 -4.86 -10.05 -6.46
CA ALA A 37 -4.89 -10.49 -5.08
C ALA A 37 -3.84 -11.59 -4.81
N SER A 38 -3.61 -12.48 -5.77
CA SER A 38 -2.65 -13.58 -5.66
C SER A 38 -1.18 -13.12 -5.71
N SER A 39 -0.91 -11.97 -6.34
CA SER A 39 0.45 -11.41 -6.43
C SER A 39 0.92 -10.70 -5.15
N GLY A 40 0.17 -10.79 -4.05
CA GLY A 40 0.55 -10.28 -2.72
C GLY A 40 0.62 -8.75 -2.62
N SER A 41 0.19 -8.03 -3.66
CA SER A 41 0.30 -6.57 -3.69
C SER A 41 -0.99 -5.93 -3.18
N LEU A 42 -1.00 -5.51 -1.91
CA LEU A 42 -2.04 -4.59 -1.38
C LEU A 42 -2.21 -3.38 -2.32
N THR A 43 -1.12 -2.98 -2.98
CA THR A 43 -1.06 -1.96 -4.02
C THR A 43 -2.01 -2.21 -5.19
N SER A 44 -2.20 -3.44 -5.65
CA SER A 44 -3.08 -3.72 -6.80
C SER A 44 -4.57 -3.68 -6.42
N LEU A 45 -4.93 -4.19 -5.24
CA LEU A 45 -6.29 -4.07 -4.69
C LEU A 45 -6.67 -2.60 -4.43
N SER A 46 -5.75 -1.84 -3.85
CA SER A 46 -5.89 -0.39 -3.63
C SER A 46 -6.08 0.35 -4.96
N SER A 47 -5.21 0.09 -5.94
CA SER A 47 -5.27 0.72 -7.27
C SER A 47 -6.56 0.38 -8.02
N LEU A 48 -7.03 -0.86 -7.98
CA LEU A 48 -8.26 -1.28 -8.65
C LEU A 48 -9.49 -0.58 -8.06
N THR A 49 -9.57 -0.49 -6.73
CA THR A 49 -10.67 0.20 -6.04
C THR A 49 -10.72 1.69 -6.39
N PHE A 50 -9.55 2.32 -6.53
CA PHE A 50 -9.42 3.72 -6.96
C PHE A 50 -9.68 3.93 -8.45
N LEU A 51 -9.56 2.89 -9.27
CA LEU A 51 -9.82 2.97 -10.70
C LEU A 51 -11.31 2.79 -11.04
N THR A 52 -12.10 2.13 -10.18
CA THR A 52 -13.55 1.92 -10.37
C THR A 52 -14.33 3.21 -10.67
N PRO A 53 -14.19 4.30 -9.89
CA PRO A 53 -14.91 5.54 -10.17
C PRO A 53 -14.43 6.20 -11.47
N VAL A 54 -13.15 6.08 -11.81
CA VAL A 54 -12.57 6.61 -13.05
C VAL A 54 -13.21 5.91 -14.26
N PHE A 55 -13.31 4.57 -14.23
CA PHE A 55 -13.98 3.82 -15.28
C PHE A 55 -15.47 4.11 -15.35
N ALA A 56 -16.16 4.19 -14.21
CA ALA A 56 -17.58 4.53 -14.17
C ALA A 56 -17.85 5.88 -14.86
N LEU A 57 -17.01 6.89 -14.59
CA LEU A 57 -17.11 8.20 -15.21
C LEU A 57 -16.73 8.19 -16.70
N LEU A 58 -15.66 7.48 -17.07
CA LEU A 58 -15.22 7.35 -18.45
C LEU A 58 -16.29 6.70 -19.32
N PHE A 59 -16.80 5.55 -18.89
CA PHE A 59 -17.82 4.80 -19.64
C PHE A 59 -19.20 5.45 -19.53
N GLY A 60 -19.53 6.13 -18.44
CA GLY A 60 -20.76 6.92 -18.32
C GLY A 60 -20.80 8.07 -19.34
N ASN A 61 -19.70 8.81 -19.48
CA ASN A 61 -19.62 9.86 -20.50
C ASN A 61 -19.53 9.28 -21.93
N LEU A 62 -18.71 8.25 -22.15
CA LEU A 62 -18.41 7.74 -23.50
C LEU A 62 -19.48 6.82 -24.08
N LEU A 63 -20.03 5.88 -23.29
CA LEU A 63 -21.01 4.89 -23.77
C LEU A 63 -22.46 5.34 -23.56
N LEU A 64 -22.74 6.01 -22.45
CA LEU A 64 -24.08 6.53 -22.15
C LEU A 64 -24.32 7.91 -22.76
N GLY A 65 -23.25 8.63 -23.14
CA GLY A 65 -23.36 9.96 -23.74
C GLY A 65 -23.87 11.03 -22.78
N GLU A 66 -23.64 10.86 -21.47
CA GLU A 66 -24.11 11.82 -20.47
C GLU A 66 -23.45 13.19 -20.64
N VAL A 67 -24.24 14.20 -21.01
CA VAL A 67 -23.79 15.59 -21.03
C VAL A 67 -23.84 16.14 -19.61
N LEU A 68 -22.68 16.15 -18.96
CA LEU A 68 -22.56 16.61 -17.58
C LEU A 68 -22.80 18.13 -17.50
N ASN A 69 -23.77 18.51 -16.68
CA ASN A 69 -24.01 19.91 -16.33
C ASN A 69 -22.78 20.45 -15.55
N PRO A 70 -22.37 21.72 -15.69
CA PRO A 70 -21.26 22.34 -14.95
C PRO A 70 -21.09 21.92 -13.48
N LEU A 71 -22.19 21.79 -12.72
CA LEU A 71 -22.15 21.36 -11.33
C LEU A 71 -21.76 19.87 -11.15
N GLN A 72 -22.25 19.00 -12.05
CA GLN A 72 -21.85 17.59 -12.07
C GLN A 72 -20.37 17.46 -12.45
N SER A 73 -19.91 18.23 -13.44
CA SER A 73 -18.49 18.27 -13.84
C SER A 73 -17.58 18.71 -12.69
N MET A 74 -18.01 19.65 -11.85
CA MET A 74 -17.30 19.99 -10.60
C MET A 74 -17.23 18.81 -9.63
N GLY A 75 -18.35 18.10 -9.43
CA GLY A 75 -18.39 16.89 -8.59
C GLY A 75 -17.44 15.81 -9.10
N VAL A 76 -17.45 15.55 -10.41
CA VAL A 76 -16.53 14.64 -11.09
C VAL A 76 -15.07 15.03 -10.87
N GLY A 77 -14.75 16.32 -11.07
CA GLY A 77 -13.41 16.85 -10.81
C GLY A 77 -12.98 16.63 -9.36
N LEU A 78 -13.86 16.91 -8.39
CA LEU A 78 -13.58 16.72 -6.97
C LEU A 78 -13.37 15.25 -6.60
N THR A 79 -14.15 14.33 -7.18
CA THR A 79 -13.98 12.88 -6.98
C THR A 79 -12.64 12.41 -7.54
N LEU A 80 -12.27 12.83 -8.75
CA LEU A 80 -10.97 12.47 -9.35
C LEU A 80 -9.79 13.01 -8.53
N VAL A 81 -9.87 14.26 -8.07
CA VAL A 81 -8.85 14.86 -7.20
C VAL A 81 -8.74 14.07 -5.89
N SER A 82 -9.86 13.72 -5.27
CA SER A 82 -9.88 12.96 -4.02
C SER A 82 -9.21 11.59 -4.20
N ILE A 83 -9.55 10.85 -5.26
CA ILE A 83 -8.93 9.56 -5.60
C ILE A 83 -7.42 9.72 -5.83
N TYR A 84 -7.02 10.77 -6.55
CA TYR A 84 -5.61 11.05 -6.81
C TYR A 84 -4.82 11.29 -5.51
N LEU A 85 -5.33 12.12 -4.58
CA LEU A 85 -4.68 12.34 -3.29
C LEU A 85 -4.55 11.06 -2.47
N ILE A 86 -5.59 10.21 -2.50
CA ILE A 86 -5.58 8.95 -1.75
C ILE A 86 -4.55 7.97 -2.34
N ASN A 87 -4.41 7.89 -3.67
CA ASN A 87 -3.40 7.04 -4.29
C ASN A 87 -1.97 7.52 -3.96
N GLN A 88 -1.77 8.84 -3.86
CA GLN A 88 -0.46 9.43 -3.58
C GLN A 88 0.03 9.19 -2.16
N ARG A 89 -0.87 9.04 -1.17
CA ARG A 89 -0.49 8.81 0.23
C ARG A 89 0.29 7.49 0.40
N ASP A 90 -0.06 6.48 -0.38
CA ASP A 90 0.56 5.15 -0.30
C ASP A 90 2.02 5.22 -0.79
N THR A 91 2.31 6.07 -1.80
CA THR A 91 3.67 6.30 -2.32
C THR A 91 4.53 7.18 -1.39
N LEU A 92 3.93 8.06 -0.59
CA LEU A 92 4.67 8.89 0.38
C LEU A 92 5.16 8.09 1.59
N GLY A 93 4.38 7.10 2.05
CA GLY A 93 4.76 6.20 3.14
C GLY A 93 6.04 5.42 2.85
N GLU A 94 6.19 4.92 1.61
CA GLU A 94 7.41 4.22 1.18
C GLU A 94 8.66 5.12 1.17
N LYS A 95 8.51 6.38 0.73
CA LYS A 95 9.62 7.33 0.69
C LYS A 95 10.11 7.69 2.10
N MET A 96 9.21 7.88 3.05
CA MET A 96 9.58 8.17 4.44
C MET A 96 10.22 6.97 5.15
N GLY A 97 9.77 5.74 4.85
CA GLY A 97 10.38 4.52 5.35
C GLY A 97 11.83 4.34 4.89
N LYS A 98 12.13 4.60 3.61
CA LYS A 98 13.49 4.56 3.06
C LYS A 98 14.42 5.63 3.65
N VAL A 99 13.91 6.83 3.95
CA VAL A 99 14.72 7.89 4.57
C VAL A 99 15.10 7.52 6.01
N ARG A 100 14.17 6.93 6.78
CA ARG A 100 14.45 6.45 8.15
C ARG A 100 15.50 5.35 8.18
N SER A 101 15.49 4.41 7.22
CA SER A 101 16.51 3.35 7.17
C SER A 101 17.88 3.87 6.74
N ASN A 102 17.95 4.88 5.86
CA ASN A 102 19.21 5.52 5.46
C ASN A 102 19.78 6.48 6.53
N VAL A 103 18.97 6.91 7.50
CA VAL A 103 19.38 7.79 8.62
C VAL A 103 19.83 7.00 9.86
N ALA A 104 19.76 5.66 9.83
CA ALA A 104 20.46 4.82 10.80
C ALA A 104 21.72 4.18 10.17
N PRO A 105 22.77 4.94 9.84
CA PRO A 105 24.06 4.36 9.52
C PRO A 105 24.80 3.95 10.81
N ASN A 106 25.24 2.69 10.87
CA ASN A 106 26.47 2.21 11.53
C ASN A 106 26.74 2.52 13.02
N SER A 107 25.73 2.62 13.90
CA SER A 107 26.02 2.61 15.35
C SER A 107 26.71 1.32 15.82
N ASP A 108 26.49 0.21 15.13
CA ASP A 108 26.96 -1.11 15.55
C ASP A 108 28.45 -1.34 15.20
N GLY A 109 28.99 -0.60 14.23
CA GLY A 109 30.40 -0.64 13.86
C GLY A 109 31.27 0.34 14.65
N GLU A 110 30.75 1.55 14.92
CA GLU A 110 31.48 2.58 15.69
C GLU A 110 31.71 2.15 17.15
N VAL A 111 30.75 1.46 17.79
CA VAL A 111 30.97 0.94 19.17
C VAL A 111 31.98 -0.20 19.22
N ALA A 112 32.09 -1.04 18.19
CA ALA A 112 33.09 -2.12 18.15
C ALA A 112 34.52 -1.55 17.97
N GLU A 113 34.65 -0.53 17.12
CA GLU A 113 35.92 0.15 16.83
C GLU A 113 36.41 1.02 18.00
N LEU A 114 35.50 1.58 18.79
CA LEU A 114 35.82 2.31 20.03
C LEU A 114 36.23 1.39 21.19
N LEU A 115 35.72 0.16 21.25
CA LEU A 115 36.14 -0.83 22.25
C LEU A 115 37.54 -1.40 21.92
N GLU A 116 37.81 -1.70 20.65
CA GLU A 116 39.09 -2.24 20.19
C GLU A 116 40.25 -1.25 20.38
N ASN A 117 40.01 0.05 20.18
CA ASN A 117 41.01 1.09 20.43
C ASN A 117 41.17 1.48 21.91
N SER A 118 40.20 1.15 22.78
CA SER A 118 40.26 1.45 24.22
C SER A 118 41.06 0.41 25.02
N GLU A 119 41.22 -0.82 24.52
CA GLU A 119 42.03 -1.85 25.17
C GLU A 119 43.55 -1.61 25.07
N LEU A 120 43.99 -0.73 24.17
CA LEU A 120 45.41 -0.41 23.98
C LEU A 120 45.94 0.68 24.94
N ASP A 121 45.07 1.34 25.71
CA ASP A 121 45.43 2.45 26.61
C ASP A 121 45.20 2.11 28.10
N ALA A 122 45.29 0.82 28.44
CA ALA A 122 45.31 0.34 29.82
C ALA A 122 46.61 0.81 30.52
N VAL A 123 46.62 2.07 30.94
CA VAL A 123 47.57 2.62 31.90
C VAL A 123 47.52 1.76 33.16
N GLU A 124 48.60 1.00 33.38
CA GLU A 124 48.83 0.17 34.55
C GLU A 124 48.88 1.06 35.80
N LEU A 125 47.70 1.28 36.40
CA LEU A 125 47.54 2.04 37.63
C LEU A 125 48.01 1.15 38.79
N ARG A 126 49.33 1.16 39.05
CA ARG A 126 49.93 0.56 40.24
C ARG A 126 49.47 1.33 41.47
N VAL A 127 48.38 0.87 42.08
CA VAL A 127 47.89 1.35 43.36
C VAL A 127 48.76 0.73 44.47
N PRO A 128 49.51 1.51 45.27
CA PRO A 128 50.19 0.98 46.43
C PRO A 128 49.15 0.64 47.50
N VAL A 129 48.94 -0.67 47.72
CA VAL A 129 48.11 -1.18 48.81
C VAL A 129 48.78 -0.81 50.13
N ARG A 130 48.22 0.20 50.82
CA ARG A 130 48.63 0.57 52.17
C ARG A 130 48.14 -0.51 53.15
N SER A 131 49.04 -1.41 53.51
CA SER A 131 48.87 -2.31 54.65
C SER A 131 48.86 -1.48 55.94
N THR A 132 47.72 -1.42 56.62
CA THR A 132 47.61 -0.99 58.03
C THR A 132 46.59 -1.98 58.62
N GLU A 133 47.06 -3.05 59.27
CA GLU A 133 47.00 -3.23 60.74
C GLU A 133 45.56 -3.04 61.26
N LEU A 134 44.91 -3.99 61.92
CA LEU A 134 45.31 -4.59 63.19
C LEU A 134 44.54 -5.90 63.47
N GLU A 135 45.28 -6.92 63.89
CA GLU A 135 44.82 -7.87 64.91
C GLU A 135 44.52 -7.12 66.21
N SER A 136 43.35 -7.36 66.82
CA SER A 136 43.20 -7.52 68.29
C SER A 136 41.72 -7.68 68.67
N GLU A 137 41.42 -8.82 69.31
CA GLU A 137 40.26 -9.10 70.20
C GLU A 137 38.88 -9.10 69.51
N VAL A 138 38.14 -10.21 69.47
CA VAL A 138 37.69 -11.08 70.58
C VAL A 138 37.55 -12.53 70.12
#